data_AF-A0A3L8RPN4-F1
#
_entry.id   AF-A0A3L8RPN4-F1
#
_cell.length_a   1.000
_cell.length_b   1.000
_cell.length_c   1.000
_cell.angle_alpha   90.00
_cell.angle_beta   90.00
_cell.angle_gamma   90.00
#
_symmetry.space_group_name_H-M   'P 1'
#
loop_
_entity.id
_entity.type
_entity.pdbx_description
1 polymer ?
#
loop_
_entity_poly.entity_id
_entity_poly.type
_entity_poly.pdbx_seq_one_letter_code
_entity_poly.pdbx_strand_id
1 'polypeptide(L)'
;MVRDESGPYLVSTYWEIHSLLHDPRVSSDVRHLAPGARTVAGTDLPPSFIRLDPPDHDRLRRLIMRTYGPPHAPRRVYDLRGEISGIVSGLIDRFQGRDRIDLVEGFSYPFPVTVICRLLGVPPEDEQRFHGWADTVATAIEPPAGTPEERQAHRETVREARHQLAAYLSGLIDQRRRAPRDDMISGLATERGAARARCPCPRCSAI
;
A
#
# COMPACT_ATOMS: atom_id res chain seq x y z
N MET A 1 14.83 -4.11 25.20
CA MET A 1 14.72 -2.78 24.56
C MET A 1 15.92 -1.90 24.94
N VAL A 2 16.55 -1.23 23.97
CA VAL A 2 17.69 -0.30 24.19
C VAL A 2 17.31 1.06 23.59
N ARG A 3 17.59 2.17 24.27
CA ARG A 3 17.39 3.51 23.70
C ARG A 3 18.62 3.88 22.88
N ASP A 4 18.40 4.20 21.61
CA ASP A 4 19.44 4.71 20.72
C ASP A 4 19.81 6.17 21.09
N GLU A 5 21.04 6.57 20.78
CA GLU A 5 21.56 7.92 21.06
C GLU A 5 20.75 8.99 20.31
N SER A 6 20.21 8.66 19.13
CA SER A 6 19.35 9.56 18.35
C SER A 6 17.93 9.70 18.91
N GLY A 7 17.60 9.00 20.00
CA GLY A 7 16.30 9.07 20.69
C GLY A 7 15.31 7.91 20.52
N PRO A 8 15.25 7.15 19.40
CA PRO A 8 14.31 6.04 19.25
C PRO A 8 14.71 4.83 20.10
N TYR A 9 13.79 3.88 20.27
CA TYR A 9 14.07 2.61 20.95
C TYR A 9 14.31 1.50 19.93
N LEU A 10 15.38 0.73 20.14
CA LEU A 10 15.61 -0.55 19.48
C LEU A 10 14.98 -1.67 20.30
N VAL A 11 14.07 -2.40 19.67
CA VAL A 11 13.45 -3.60 20.23
C VAL A 11 13.86 -4.79 19.35
N SER A 12 14.53 -5.77 19.94
CA SER A 12 15.18 -6.85 19.19
C SER A 12 14.75 -8.26 19.61
N THR A 13 14.03 -8.39 20.73
CA THR A 13 13.55 -9.71 21.16
C THR A 13 12.15 -9.97 20.61
N TYR A 14 11.92 -11.23 20.20
CA TYR A 14 10.63 -11.67 19.67
C TYR A 14 9.45 -11.30 20.59
N TRP A 15 9.59 -11.59 21.90
CA TRP A 15 8.51 -11.38 22.86
C TRP A 15 8.19 -9.91 23.10
N GLU A 16 9.20 -9.03 23.14
CA GLU A 16 8.97 -7.59 23.24
C GLU A 16 8.30 -7.06 21.95
N ILE A 17 8.80 -7.44 20.77
CA ILE A 17 8.21 -7.04 19.48
C ILE A 17 6.75 -7.47 19.41
N HIS A 18 6.47 -8.75 19.66
CA HIS A 18 5.12 -9.30 19.61
C HIS A 18 4.17 -8.60 20.60
N SER A 19 4.64 -8.32 21.81
CA SER A 19 3.85 -7.61 22.83
C SER A 19 3.53 -6.18 22.40
N LEU A 20 4.53 -5.44 21.90
CA LEU A 20 4.36 -4.06 21.45
C LEU A 20 3.46 -3.92 20.22
N LEU A 21 3.52 -4.88 19.28
CA LEU A 21 2.66 -4.89 18.09
C LEU A 21 1.16 -4.95 18.42
N HIS A 22 0.79 -5.39 19.62
CA HIS A 22 -0.59 -5.49 20.08
C HIS A 22 -0.91 -4.54 21.25
N ASP A 23 0.04 -3.71 21.67
CA ASP A 23 -0.17 -2.77 22.77
C ASP A 23 -0.86 -1.50 22.25
N PRO A 24 -2.09 -1.18 22.68
CA PRO A 24 -2.83 -0.02 22.18
C PRO A 24 -2.19 1.32 22.55
N ARG A 25 -1.18 1.33 23.43
CA ARG A 25 -0.40 2.52 23.77
C ARG A 25 0.68 2.84 22.74
N VAL A 26 1.03 1.88 21.89
CA VAL A 26 1.99 2.06 20.79
C VAL A 26 1.21 2.51 19.56
N SER A 27 1.40 3.78 19.18
CA SER A 27 0.66 4.41 18.10
C SER A 27 1.44 4.41 16.79
N SER A 28 0.73 4.17 15.68
CA SER A 28 1.25 4.42 14.33
C SER A 28 0.80 5.77 13.76
N ASP A 29 -0.05 6.48 14.51
CA ASP A 29 -0.55 7.79 14.13
C ASP A 29 0.53 8.86 14.25
N VAL A 30 0.85 9.48 13.12
CA VAL A 30 1.86 10.54 13.05
C VAL A 30 1.55 11.74 13.94
N ARG A 31 0.27 11.94 14.31
CA ARG A 31 -0.18 13.00 15.22
C ARG A 31 0.20 12.73 16.68
N HIS A 32 0.48 11.47 17.02
CA HIS A 32 0.91 11.07 18.37
C HIS A 32 2.44 10.97 18.50
N LEU A 33 3.18 11.33 17.45
CA LEU A 33 4.63 11.33 17.50
C LEU A 33 5.14 12.35 18.52
N ALA A 34 6.19 11.95 19.25
CA ALA A 34 6.87 12.84 20.18
C ALA A 34 7.44 14.07 19.43
N PRO A 35 7.46 15.26 20.07
CA PRO A 35 8.12 16.43 19.52
C PRO A 35 9.57 16.12 19.11
N GLY A 36 9.94 16.44 17.87
CA GLY A 36 11.28 16.16 17.32
C GLY A 36 11.45 14.76 16.73
N ALA A 37 10.44 13.89 16.79
CA ALA A 37 10.47 12.62 16.07
C ALA A 37 10.56 12.88 14.55
N ARG A 38 11.46 12.14 13.88
CA ARG A 38 11.66 12.26 12.44
C ARG A 38 10.40 11.78 11.72
N THR A 39 9.70 12.68 11.05
CA THR A 39 8.61 12.32 10.15
C THR A 39 9.15 12.15 8.73
N VAL A 40 8.65 11.14 8.02
CA VAL A 40 8.68 11.18 6.55
C VAL A 40 7.69 12.28 6.17
N ALA A 41 8.21 13.34 5.55
CA ALA A 41 7.53 14.59 5.23
C ALA A 41 6.02 14.43 4.99
N GLY A 42 5.24 15.33 5.61
CA GLY A 42 3.80 15.42 5.37
C GLY A 42 3.50 15.57 3.89
N THR A 43 2.57 14.78 3.40
CA THR A 43 2.02 14.90 2.05
C THR A 43 0.75 15.74 2.11
N ASP A 44 0.44 16.46 1.03
CA ASP A 44 -0.87 17.10 0.85
C ASP A 44 -2.01 16.07 0.67
N LEU A 45 -1.65 14.79 0.55
CA LEU A 45 -2.57 13.65 0.50
C LEU A 45 -2.93 13.15 1.91
N PRO A 46 -4.16 12.64 2.10
CA PRO A 46 -4.55 11.97 3.35
C PRO A 46 -3.56 10.85 3.71
N PRO A 47 -3.29 10.62 5.01
CA PRO A 47 -2.41 9.55 5.43
C PRO A 47 -2.96 8.18 5.01
N SER A 48 -2.07 7.28 4.60
CA SER A 48 -2.40 5.86 4.44
C SER A 48 -2.91 5.30 5.76
N PHE A 49 -3.86 4.35 5.71
CA PHE A 49 -4.46 3.79 6.91
C PHE A 49 -3.46 3.07 7.83
N ILE A 50 -2.29 2.66 7.30
CA ILE A 50 -1.17 2.12 8.11
C ILE A 50 -0.60 3.14 9.11
N ARG A 51 -0.88 4.44 8.91
CA ARG A 51 -0.48 5.55 9.79
C ARG A 51 -1.65 6.07 10.62
N LEU A 52 -2.67 5.24 10.84
CA LEU A 52 -3.82 5.57 11.68
C LEU A 52 -3.90 4.54 12.80
N ASP A 53 -4.45 4.95 13.93
CA ASP A 53 -4.84 4.05 15.01
C ASP A 53 -6.34 3.68 14.90
N PRO A 54 -6.83 2.68 15.66
CA PRO A 54 -8.26 2.49 15.86
C PRO A 54 -8.96 3.76 16.37
N PRO A 55 -10.23 4.01 15.96
CA PRO A 55 -11.09 3.14 15.16
C PRO A 55 -10.96 3.31 13.64
N ASP A 56 -10.26 4.33 13.16
CA ASP A 56 -10.21 4.66 11.74
C ASP A 56 -9.39 3.64 10.93
N HIS A 57 -8.26 3.17 11.48
CA HIS A 57 -7.51 2.06 10.91
C HIS A 57 -8.42 0.84 10.66
N ASP A 58 -9.17 0.43 11.68
CA ASP A 58 -9.99 -0.78 11.62
C ASP A 58 -11.16 -0.63 10.63
N ARG A 59 -11.71 0.57 10.51
CA ARG A 59 -12.74 0.88 9.52
C ARG A 59 -12.20 0.72 8.10
N LEU A 60 -11.07 1.35 7.79
CA LEU A 60 -10.47 1.31 6.45
C LEU A 60 -9.91 -0.08 6.11
N ARG A 61 -9.27 -0.74 7.07
CA ARG A 61 -8.78 -2.12 6.91
C ARG A 61 -9.92 -3.09 6.59
N ARG A 62 -11.06 -2.99 7.29
CA ARG A 62 -12.25 -3.81 6.99
C ARG A 62 -12.80 -3.59 5.59
N LEU A 63 -12.76 -2.35 5.10
CA LEU A 63 -13.18 -1.99 3.75
C LEU A 63 -12.34 -2.71 2.70
N ILE A 64 -11.02 -2.56 2.81
CA ILE A 64 -10.05 -3.18 1.88
C ILE A 64 -10.12 -4.71 1.98
N MET A 65 -10.19 -5.26 3.19
CA MET A 65 -10.22 -6.71 3.37
C MET A 65 -11.53 -7.35 2.92
N ARG A 66 -12.63 -6.61 2.75
CA ARG A 66 -13.87 -7.17 2.18
C ARG A 66 -13.73 -7.56 0.71
N THR A 67 -12.92 -6.82 -0.05
CA THR A 67 -12.76 -7.10 -1.49
C THR A 67 -11.77 -8.23 -1.76
N TYR A 68 -10.91 -8.56 -0.79
CA TYR A 68 -9.74 -9.39 -1.05
C TYR A 68 -9.39 -10.43 0.02
N GLY A 69 -9.94 -10.31 1.24
CA GLY A 69 -9.63 -11.15 2.38
C GLY A 69 -10.80 -12.00 2.88
N PRO A 70 -10.54 -13.04 3.68
CA PRO A 70 -11.58 -13.77 4.39
C PRO A 70 -12.37 -12.87 5.37
N PRO A 71 -13.65 -13.16 5.64
CA PRO A 71 -14.45 -14.26 5.08
C PRO A 71 -15.11 -13.92 3.72
N HIS A 72 -14.96 -12.69 3.21
CA HIS A 72 -15.72 -12.20 2.06
C HIS A 72 -15.14 -12.67 0.71
N ALA A 73 -13.82 -12.86 0.65
CA ALA A 73 -13.12 -13.32 -0.54
C ALA A 73 -12.09 -14.42 -0.19
N PRO A 74 -12.50 -15.53 0.43
CA PRO A 74 -11.60 -16.49 1.08
C PRO A 74 -10.68 -17.23 0.08
N ARG A 75 -11.08 -17.29 -1.20
CA ARG A 75 -10.31 -17.92 -2.26
C ARG A 75 -9.53 -16.95 -3.14
N ARG A 76 -9.70 -15.64 -2.97
CA ARG A 76 -9.16 -14.64 -3.91
C ARG A 76 -7.65 -14.78 -4.09
N VAL A 77 -6.90 -14.93 -3.01
CA VAL A 77 -5.45 -15.15 -3.06
C VAL A 77 -5.09 -16.49 -3.73
N TYR A 78 -5.84 -17.55 -3.44
CA TYR A 78 -5.60 -18.87 -4.02
C TYR A 78 -5.86 -18.88 -5.54
N ASP A 79 -6.94 -18.24 -5.98
CA ASP A 79 -7.36 -18.22 -7.37
C ASP A 79 -6.38 -17.41 -8.26
N LEU A 80 -5.55 -16.53 -7.67
CA LEU A 80 -4.47 -15.82 -8.39
C LEU A 80 -3.27 -16.69 -8.72
N ARG A 81 -3.20 -17.93 -8.24
CA ARG A 81 -2.05 -18.82 -8.48
C ARG A 81 -1.69 -18.92 -9.96
N GLY A 82 -2.68 -19.09 -10.83
CA GLY A 82 -2.45 -19.22 -12.27
C GLY A 82 -1.86 -17.95 -12.88
N GLU A 83 -2.41 -16.79 -12.52
CA GLU A 83 -1.92 -15.50 -12.98
C GLU A 83 -0.50 -15.20 -12.48
N ILE A 84 -0.25 -15.43 -11.19
CA ILE A 84 1.08 -15.28 -10.58
C ILE A 84 2.09 -16.21 -11.26
N SER A 85 1.73 -17.47 -11.55
CA SER A 85 2.60 -18.37 -12.30
C SER A 85 2.91 -17.85 -13.70
N GLY A 86 1.93 -17.28 -14.41
CA GLY A 86 2.14 -16.66 -15.72
C GLY A 86 3.09 -15.46 -15.65
N ILE A 87 2.94 -14.59 -14.65
CA ILE A 87 3.86 -13.47 -14.41
C ILE A 87 5.28 -14.01 -14.17
N VAL A 88 5.45 -14.96 -13.25
CA VAL A 88 6.76 -15.56 -12.94
C VAL A 88 7.42 -16.14 -14.19
N SER A 89 6.70 -16.95 -14.97
CA SER A 89 7.21 -17.51 -16.22
C SER A 89 7.64 -16.42 -17.20
N GLY A 90 6.80 -15.41 -17.44
CA GLY A 90 7.12 -14.32 -18.36
C GLY A 90 8.32 -13.47 -17.92
N LEU A 91 8.54 -13.30 -16.60
CA LEU A 91 9.74 -12.64 -16.09
C LEU A 91 11.00 -13.51 -16.33
N ILE A 92 10.91 -14.82 -16.10
CA ILE A 92 12.01 -15.77 -16.28
C ILE A 92 12.38 -15.92 -17.77
N ASP A 93 11.40 -15.93 -18.67
CA ASP A 93 11.64 -16.08 -20.11
C ASP A 93 12.52 -14.96 -20.68
N ARG A 94 12.54 -13.78 -20.07
CA ARG A 94 13.44 -12.68 -20.47
C ARG A 94 14.92 -12.96 -20.23
N PHE A 95 15.24 -13.97 -19.44
CA PHE A 95 16.61 -14.38 -19.14
C PHE A 95 17.15 -15.43 -20.11
N GLN A 96 16.33 -15.95 -21.03
CA GLN A 96 16.76 -16.96 -21.98
C GLN A 96 18.01 -16.50 -22.77
N GLY A 97 19.01 -17.38 -22.84
CA GLY A 97 20.28 -17.11 -23.54
C GLY A 97 21.25 -16.18 -22.80
N ARG A 98 20.98 -15.81 -21.55
CA ARG A 98 21.90 -15.03 -20.72
C ARG A 98 22.65 -15.93 -19.75
N ASP A 99 23.97 -15.81 -19.73
CA ASP A 99 24.83 -16.52 -18.75
C ASP A 99 24.96 -15.78 -17.41
N ARG A 100 24.58 -14.50 -17.39
CA ARG A 100 24.59 -13.64 -16.20
C ARG A 100 23.35 -12.76 -16.18
N ILE A 101 22.70 -12.69 -15.03
CA ILE A 101 21.51 -11.87 -14.81
C ILE A 101 21.65 -11.08 -13.51
N ASP A 102 21.07 -9.88 -13.50
CA ASP A 102 20.70 -9.22 -12.25
C ASP A 102 19.31 -9.71 -11.86
N LEU A 103 19.24 -10.55 -10.82
CA LEU A 103 17.98 -11.11 -10.35
C LEU A 103 17.09 -10.05 -9.69
N VAL A 104 17.68 -9.03 -9.07
CA VAL A 104 16.96 -8.00 -8.34
C VAL A 104 16.23 -7.09 -9.33
N GLU A 105 16.97 -6.53 -10.29
CA GLU A 105 16.41 -5.67 -11.34
C GLU A 105 15.54 -6.47 -12.31
N GLY A 106 15.96 -7.68 -12.67
CA GLY A 106 15.29 -8.48 -13.69
C GLY A 106 14.01 -9.18 -13.22
N PHE A 107 13.89 -9.49 -11.91
CA PHE A 107 12.82 -10.33 -11.36
C PHE A 107 12.24 -9.78 -10.04
N SER A 108 13.07 -9.56 -9.01
CA SER A 108 12.58 -9.28 -7.65
C SER A 108 11.82 -7.96 -7.53
N TYR A 109 12.25 -6.90 -8.20
CA TYR A 109 11.49 -5.64 -8.26
C TYR A 109 10.28 -5.73 -9.20
N PRO A 110 10.41 -6.22 -10.45
CA PRO A 110 9.29 -6.24 -11.37
C PRO A 110 8.12 -7.14 -10.92
N PHE A 111 8.41 -8.25 -10.25
CA PHE A 111 7.41 -9.25 -9.87
C PHE A 111 6.28 -8.70 -8.97
N PRO A 112 6.56 -8.21 -7.74
CA PRO A 112 5.52 -7.76 -6.83
C PRO A 112 4.73 -6.58 -7.39
N VAL A 113 5.37 -5.65 -8.09
CA VAL A 113 4.69 -4.49 -8.67
C VAL A 113 3.74 -4.92 -9.79
N THR A 114 4.14 -5.87 -10.65
CA THR A 114 3.25 -6.44 -11.68
C THR A 114 2.03 -7.11 -11.05
N VAL A 115 2.22 -7.89 -9.97
CA VAL A 115 1.10 -8.50 -9.23
C VAL A 115 0.18 -7.41 -8.68
N ILE A 116 0.71 -6.33 -8.08
CA ILE A 116 -0.09 -5.22 -7.56
C ILE A 116 -0.89 -4.51 -8.67
N CYS A 117 -0.27 -4.25 -9.83
CA CYS A 117 -0.95 -3.67 -10.99
C CYS A 117 -2.18 -4.49 -11.39
N ARG A 118 -2.02 -5.81 -11.48
CA ARG A 118 -3.12 -6.73 -11.82
C ARG A 118 -4.22 -6.72 -10.77
N LEU A 119 -3.85 -6.76 -9.49
CA LEU A 119 -4.80 -6.69 -8.39
C LEU A 119 -5.62 -5.41 -8.38
N LEU A 120 -4.97 -4.27 -8.64
CA LEU A 120 -5.63 -2.97 -8.71
C LEU A 120 -6.44 -2.79 -9.99
N GLY A 121 -6.20 -3.61 -11.03
CA GLY A 121 -6.86 -3.47 -12.33
C GLY A 121 -6.22 -2.41 -13.22
N VAL A 122 -4.92 -2.12 -13.03
CA VAL A 122 -4.12 -1.28 -13.91
C VAL A 122 -4.04 -1.96 -15.30
N PRO A 123 -4.39 -1.28 -16.40
CA PRO A 123 -4.25 -1.82 -17.74
C PRO A 123 -2.78 -2.12 -18.10
N PRO A 124 -2.50 -3.19 -18.87
CA PRO A 124 -1.14 -3.56 -19.28
C PRO A 124 -0.33 -2.42 -19.89
N GLU A 125 -0.97 -1.58 -20.70
CA GLU A 125 -0.36 -0.43 -21.37
C GLU A 125 0.14 0.66 -20.41
N ASP A 126 -0.41 0.71 -19.19
CA ASP A 126 -0.02 1.67 -18.16
C ASP A 126 0.97 1.07 -17.14
N GLU A 127 1.22 -0.24 -17.16
CA GLU A 127 2.05 -0.91 -16.14
C GLU A 127 3.44 -0.27 -16.02
N GLN A 128 4.11 0.03 -17.14
CA GLN A 128 5.45 0.64 -17.10
C GLN A 128 5.45 2.02 -16.41
N ARG A 129 4.41 2.82 -16.65
CA ARG A 129 4.26 4.14 -16.01
C ARG A 129 3.98 3.98 -14.51
N PHE A 130 3.10 3.03 -14.17
CA PHE A 130 2.78 2.70 -12.78
C PHE A 130 4.02 2.22 -12.02
N HIS A 131 4.82 1.35 -12.62
CA HIS A 131 6.10 0.88 -12.08
C HIS A 131 7.02 2.04 -11.73
N GLY A 132 7.25 2.97 -12.68
CA GLY A 132 8.13 4.12 -12.44
C GLY A 132 7.67 4.99 -11.26
N TRP A 133 6.36 5.19 -11.10
CA TRP A 133 5.84 5.90 -9.93
C TRP A 133 5.99 5.07 -8.64
N ALA A 134 5.66 3.78 -8.67
CA ALA A 134 5.72 2.90 -7.52
C ALA A 134 7.14 2.75 -6.98
N ASP A 135 8.12 2.53 -7.85
CA ASP A 135 9.54 2.45 -7.50
C ASP A 135 10.02 3.76 -6.87
N THR A 136 9.71 4.89 -7.52
CA THR A 136 10.03 6.21 -6.97
C THR A 136 9.41 6.41 -5.58
N VAL A 137 8.15 6.02 -5.39
CA VAL A 137 7.49 6.15 -4.08
C VAL A 137 8.08 5.20 -3.04
N ALA A 138 8.54 4.02 -3.44
CA ALA A 138 9.16 3.05 -2.55
C ALA A 138 10.49 3.56 -1.97
N THR A 139 11.26 4.35 -2.72
CA THR A 139 12.50 4.95 -2.18
C THR A 139 12.25 5.89 -0.99
N ALA A 140 11.02 6.38 -0.80
CA ALA A 140 10.67 7.29 0.29
C ALA A 140 10.74 6.67 1.71
N ILE A 141 10.81 5.34 1.80
CA ILE A 141 11.00 4.62 3.07
C ILE A 141 12.47 4.27 3.33
N GLU A 142 13.36 4.50 2.36
CA GLU A 142 14.78 4.27 2.52
C GLU A 142 15.40 5.31 3.47
N PRO A 143 16.49 4.95 4.17
CA PRO A 143 17.25 5.91 4.95
C PRO A 143 17.71 7.07 4.04
N PRO A 144 17.50 8.33 4.45
CA PRO A 144 17.91 9.46 3.64
C PRO A 144 19.43 9.46 3.45
N ALA A 145 19.86 9.48 2.18
CA ALA A 145 21.26 9.55 1.78
C ALA A 145 21.56 10.88 1.05
N GLY A 146 22.84 11.22 0.88
CA GLY A 146 23.27 12.41 0.15
C GLY A 146 23.26 13.72 0.94
N THR A 147 23.57 14.83 0.27
CA THR A 147 23.60 16.20 0.83
C THR A 147 22.19 16.71 1.17
N PRO A 148 22.04 17.81 1.94
CA PRO A 148 20.73 18.43 2.16
C PRO A 148 19.97 18.74 0.87
N GLU A 149 20.67 19.22 -0.17
CA GLU A 149 20.10 19.56 -1.47
C GLU A 149 19.62 18.31 -2.21
N GLU A 150 20.43 17.24 -2.24
CA GLU A 150 20.07 15.95 -2.85
C GLU A 150 18.83 15.35 -2.17
N ARG A 151 18.78 15.41 -0.83
CA ARG A 151 17.62 14.95 -0.06
C ARG A 151 16.37 15.76 -0.36
N GLN A 152 16.51 17.07 -0.58
CA GLN A 152 15.39 17.93 -0.92
C GLN A 152 14.87 17.64 -2.33
N ALA A 153 15.76 17.53 -3.31
CA ALA A 153 15.40 17.15 -4.68
C ALA A 153 14.72 15.78 -4.71
N HIS A 154 15.25 14.79 -3.98
CA HIS A 154 14.64 13.48 -3.85
C HIS A 154 13.21 13.53 -3.29
N ARG A 155 12.99 14.33 -2.23
CA ARG A 155 11.64 14.51 -1.65
C ARG A 155 10.66 15.11 -2.65
N GLU A 156 11.12 16.04 -3.49
CA GLU A 156 10.31 16.63 -4.55
C GLU A 156 9.95 15.61 -5.63
N THR A 157 10.91 14.78 -6.06
CA THR A 157 10.67 13.68 -7.00
C THR A 157 9.64 12.68 -6.45
N VAL A 158 9.79 12.28 -5.18
CA VAL A 158 8.82 11.40 -4.49
C VAL A 158 7.44 12.04 -4.42
N ARG A 159 7.37 13.34 -4.08
CA ARG A 159 6.09 14.08 -3.98
C ARG A 159 5.39 14.11 -5.34
N GLU A 160 6.11 14.38 -6.41
CA GLU A 160 5.56 14.39 -7.76
C GLU A 160 5.05 13.00 -8.19
N ALA A 161 5.85 11.95 -7.97
CA ALA A 161 5.43 10.57 -8.25
C ALA A 161 4.15 10.19 -7.48
N ARG A 162 4.02 10.61 -6.21
CA ARG A 162 2.80 10.42 -5.42
C ARG A 162 1.58 11.12 -6.04
N HIS A 163 1.74 12.36 -6.50
CA HIS A 163 0.64 13.09 -7.14
C HIS A 163 0.23 12.44 -8.46
N GLN A 164 1.18 12.04 -9.30
CA GLN A 164 0.89 11.36 -10.56
C GLN A 164 0.18 10.02 -10.34
N LEU A 165 0.67 9.24 -9.38
CA LEU A 165 0.04 7.98 -8.98
C LEU A 165 -1.38 8.20 -8.44
N ALA A 166 -1.59 9.19 -7.58
CA ALA A 166 -2.89 9.52 -7.02
C ALA A 166 -3.89 10.01 -8.08
N ALA A 167 -3.44 10.86 -9.01
CA ALA A 167 -4.25 11.33 -10.13
C ALA A 167 -4.64 10.17 -11.05
N TYR A 168 -3.69 9.29 -11.37
CA TYR A 168 -3.95 8.10 -12.17
C TYR A 168 -4.98 7.17 -11.52
N LEU A 169 -4.77 6.81 -10.26
CA LEU A 169 -5.70 5.96 -9.51
C LEU A 169 -7.08 6.58 -9.37
N SER A 170 -7.17 7.91 -9.20
CA SER A 170 -8.45 8.63 -9.18
C SER A 170 -9.21 8.48 -10.51
N GLY A 171 -8.51 8.64 -11.63
CA GLY A 171 -9.10 8.41 -12.96
C GLY A 171 -9.55 6.96 -13.15
N LEU A 172 -8.74 5.99 -12.69
CA LEU A 172 -9.08 4.56 -12.75
C LEU A 172 -10.33 4.23 -11.91
N ILE A 173 -10.44 4.80 -10.70
CA ILE A 173 -11.63 4.69 -9.86
C ILE A 173 -12.87 5.20 -10.60
N ASP A 174 -12.80 6.38 -11.22
CA ASP A 174 -13.94 6.95 -11.94
C ASP A 174 -14.35 6.11 -13.16
N GLN A 175 -13.40 5.50 -13.86
CA GLN A 175 -13.69 4.52 -14.89
C GLN A 175 -14.41 3.29 -14.32
N ARG A 176 -13.91 2.72 -13.22
CA ARG A 176 -14.49 1.52 -12.59
C ARG A 176 -15.84 1.78 -11.92
N ARG A 177 -16.16 3.01 -11.51
CA ARG A 177 -17.52 3.39 -11.09
C ARG A 177 -18.54 3.28 -12.22
N ARG A 178 -18.13 3.55 -13.46
CA ARG A 178 -19.01 3.52 -14.65
C ARG A 178 -19.05 2.14 -15.29
N ALA A 179 -17.92 1.45 -15.34
CA ALA A 179 -17.76 0.12 -15.92
C ALA A 179 -16.92 -0.77 -14.99
N PRO A 180 -17.53 -1.37 -13.96
CA PRO A 180 -16.84 -2.22 -13.00
C PRO A 180 -16.24 -3.46 -13.67
N ARG A 181 -15.10 -3.92 -13.15
CA ARG A 181 -14.42 -5.16 -13.56
C ARG A 181 -14.16 -6.05 -12.34
N ASP A 182 -13.54 -7.21 -12.55
CA ASP A 182 -13.13 -8.10 -11.46
C ASP A 182 -11.74 -7.71 -10.89
N ASP A 183 -11.63 -6.48 -10.39
CA ASP A 183 -10.40 -5.94 -9.78
C ASP A 183 -10.68 -5.24 -8.44
N MET A 184 -9.63 -5.04 -7.64
CA MET A 184 -9.76 -4.48 -6.29
C MET A 184 -10.36 -3.07 -6.31
N ILE A 185 -9.98 -2.24 -7.30
CA ILE A 185 -10.49 -0.88 -7.43
C ILE A 185 -11.99 -0.90 -7.73
N SER A 186 -12.46 -1.80 -8.58
CA SER A 186 -13.90 -1.98 -8.85
C SER A 186 -14.64 -2.39 -7.59
N GLY A 187 -14.10 -3.34 -6.82
CA GLY A 187 -14.65 -3.74 -5.54
C GLY A 187 -14.81 -2.57 -4.57
N LEU A 188 -13.77 -1.74 -4.44
CA LEU A 188 -13.76 -0.55 -3.57
C LEU A 188 -14.65 0.60 -4.09
N ALA A 189 -14.67 0.81 -5.41
CA ALA A 189 -15.35 1.93 -6.05
C ALA A 189 -16.87 1.75 -6.13
N THR A 190 -17.35 0.50 -6.12
CA THR A 190 -18.77 0.14 -6.30
C THR A 190 -19.47 -0.39 -5.05
N GLU A 191 -18.71 -0.55 -3.96
CA GLU A 191 -19.17 -0.90 -2.61
C GLU A 191 -20.63 -0.49 -2.31
N ARG A 192 -21.58 -1.33 -1.87
CA ARG A 192 -21.59 -2.56 -1.02
C ARG A 192 -20.75 -2.53 0.27
N GLY A 193 -19.86 -1.56 0.46
CA GLY A 193 -19.21 -1.20 1.73
C GLY A 193 -19.53 0.22 2.23
N ALA A 194 -20.39 0.94 1.50
CA ALA A 194 -21.21 2.03 2.04
C ALA A 194 -22.67 1.59 2.30
N ALA A 195 -22.94 0.28 2.47
CA ALA A 195 -24.24 -0.16 2.97
C ALA A 195 -24.36 0.32 4.41
N ARG A 196 -25.05 1.45 4.56
CA ARG A 196 -25.67 1.99 5.79
C ARG A 196 -25.36 1.15 7.01
N ALA A 197 -24.68 1.74 7.98
CA ALA A 197 -24.95 1.38 9.37
C ALA A 197 -26.46 1.60 9.62
N ARG A 198 -27.30 0.63 9.22
CA ARG A 198 -28.63 0.50 9.77
C ARG A 198 -28.36 0.07 11.18
N CYS A 199 -28.41 1.05 12.08
CA CYS A 199 -28.56 0.80 13.49
C CYS A 199 -29.69 -0.22 13.64
N PRO A 200 -29.49 -1.37 14.31
CA PRO A 200 -30.53 -2.40 14.46
C PRO A 200 -31.66 -1.94 15.41
N CYS A 201 -31.69 -0.67 15.83
CA CYS A 201 -32.75 -0.16 16.68
C CYS A 201 -34.01 0.16 15.83
N PRO A 202 -35.20 -0.29 16.27
CA PRO A 202 -36.46 0.02 15.58
C PRO A 202 -36.87 1.52 15.66
N ARG A 203 -36.08 2.38 16.30
CA ARG A 203 -36.39 3.82 16.47
C ARG A 203 -35.85 4.75 15.38
N CYS A 204 -34.93 4.31 14.52
CA CYS A 204 -34.31 5.17 13.49
C CYS A 204 -34.93 5.07 12.09
N SER A 205 -36.04 4.34 11.90
CA SER A 205 -36.71 4.21 10.58
C SER A 205 -37.96 5.09 10.43
N ALA A 206 -38.20 6.00 11.36
CA ALA A 206 -39.30 6.97 11.28
C ALA A 206 -38.75 8.36 11.60
N ILE A 207 -38.20 9.00 10.57
CA ILE A 207 -38.19 10.45 10.23
C ILE A 207 -37.68 10.51 8.79
#